data_AF-A0A7C3H253-F1
#
_entry.id   AF-A0A7C3H253-F1
#
_cell.length_a   1.000
_cell.length_b   1.000
_cell.length_c   1.000
_cell.angle_alpha   90.00
_cell.angle_beta   90.00
_cell.angle_gamma   90.00
#
_symmetry.space_group_name_H-M   'P 1'
#
loop_
_entity.id
_entity.type
_entity.pdbx_description
1 polymer ?
#
loop_
_entity_poly.entity_id
_entity_poly.type
_entity_poly.pdbx_seq_one_letter_code
_entity_poly.pdbx_strand_id
1 'polypeptide(L)'
;MRKLRTARESDYREILNDLLASLPEASAPLTFCTEMIGVLLLNMKRARARAGGLNPFRVLAALRTGSTAELETLPALSVGATLTADDEGGISLTRRLLAQARRYQLNLSRLSEDTRLALIQFLEEALAALD
;
A
#
# COMPACT_ATOMS: atom_id res chain seq x y z
N MET A 1 19.22 1.33 -8.92
CA MET A 1 18.75 2.38 -7.98
C MET A 1 18.52 3.78 -8.57
N ARG A 2 18.52 4.00 -9.90
CA ARG A 2 18.48 5.36 -10.50
C ARG A 2 17.14 5.78 -11.15
N LYS A 3 16.17 4.87 -11.26
CA LYS A 3 14.86 5.12 -11.93
C LYS A 3 13.78 5.76 -11.04
N LEU A 4 14.00 5.87 -9.73
CA LEU A 4 13.00 6.35 -8.76
C LEU A 4 12.90 7.88 -8.62
N ARG A 5 13.81 8.67 -9.23
CA ARG A 5 13.88 10.14 -9.03
C ARG A 5 13.27 10.97 -10.17
N THR A 6 12.88 10.37 -11.29
CA THR A 6 12.38 11.08 -12.49
C THR A 6 11.06 10.53 -13.03
N ALA A 7 10.38 9.67 -12.28
CA ALA A 7 9.10 9.11 -12.70
C ALA A 7 8.02 10.21 -12.75
N ARG A 8 7.45 10.46 -13.93
CA ARG A 8 6.22 11.25 -14.10
C ARG A 8 5.06 10.49 -13.46
N GLU A 9 3.99 11.20 -13.15
CA GLU A 9 2.80 10.60 -12.52
C GLU A 9 2.19 9.42 -13.31
N SER A 10 2.33 9.42 -14.64
CA SER A 10 2.00 8.31 -15.54
C SER A 10 2.77 7.03 -15.19
N ASP A 11 4.05 7.19 -14.87
CA ASP A 11 4.99 6.08 -14.66
C ASP A 11 4.68 5.37 -13.34
N TYR A 12 4.25 6.10 -12.31
CA TYR A 12 3.83 5.50 -11.04
C TYR A 12 2.56 4.65 -11.19
N ARG A 13 1.63 5.05 -12.06
CA ARG A 13 0.39 4.31 -12.29
C ARG A 13 0.65 3.02 -13.07
N GLU A 14 1.51 3.07 -14.09
CA GLU A 14 1.96 1.90 -14.84
C GLU A 14 2.68 0.90 -13.93
N ILE A 15 3.67 1.38 -13.16
CA ILE A 15 4.38 0.55 -12.17
C ILE A 15 3.41 -0.09 -11.17
N LEU A 16 2.42 0.65 -10.66
CA LEU A 16 1.43 0.07 -9.73
C LEU A 16 0.60 -1.02 -10.40
N ASN A 17 0.20 -0.82 -11.66
CA ASN A 17 -0.56 -1.80 -12.42
C ASN A 17 0.24 -3.08 -12.68
N ASP A 18 1.53 -2.95 -12.97
CA ASP A 18 2.43 -4.09 -13.17
C ASP A 18 2.62 -4.87 -11.86
N LEU A 19 2.91 -4.17 -10.76
CA LEU A 19 3.07 -4.78 -9.45
C LEU A 19 1.79 -5.51 -9.01
N LEU A 20 0.62 -4.89 -9.21
CA LEU A 20 -0.67 -5.51 -8.90
C LEU A 20 -0.95 -6.76 -9.76
N ALA A 21 -0.37 -6.85 -10.96
CA ALA A 21 -0.48 -8.02 -11.83
C ALA A 21 0.52 -9.12 -11.46
N SER A 22 1.68 -8.76 -10.91
CA SER A 22 2.73 -9.69 -10.51
C SER A 22 2.65 -10.15 -9.05
N LEU A 23 1.64 -9.71 -8.29
CA LEU A 23 1.46 -10.14 -6.90
C LEU A 23 1.38 -11.67 -6.83
N PRO A 24 2.10 -12.30 -5.88
CA PRO A 24 2.12 -13.76 -5.77
C PRO A 24 0.72 -14.33 -5.51
N GLU A 25 0.53 -15.59 -5.87
CA GLU A 25 -0.69 -16.30 -5.50
C GLU A 25 -0.80 -16.46 -3.97
N ALA A 26 -2.03 -16.61 -3.47
CA ALA A 26 -2.32 -16.64 -2.03
C ALA A 26 -1.82 -17.90 -1.29
N SER A 27 -1.02 -18.73 -1.94
CA SER A 27 -0.39 -19.93 -1.36
C SER A 27 0.75 -19.58 -0.39
N ALA A 28 1.31 -18.37 -0.47
CA ALA A 28 2.29 -17.84 0.47
C ALA A 28 1.77 -16.54 1.14
N PRO A 29 0.93 -16.64 2.20
CA PRO A 29 0.25 -15.48 2.80
C PRO A 29 1.20 -14.37 3.28
N LEU A 30 2.33 -14.72 3.89
CA LEU A 30 3.32 -13.74 4.35
C LEU A 30 3.93 -12.97 3.18
N THR A 31 4.43 -13.69 2.17
CA THR A 31 5.01 -13.07 0.96
C THR A 31 4.02 -12.16 0.27
N PHE A 32 2.77 -12.60 0.14
CA PHE A 32 1.69 -11.76 -0.41
C PHE A 32 1.50 -10.48 0.41
N CYS A 33 1.43 -10.58 1.74
CA CYS A 33 1.26 -9.41 2.61
C CYS A 33 2.44 -8.44 2.52
N THR A 34 3.68 -8.92 2.48
CA THR A 34 4.89 -8.08 2.34
C THR A 34 4.90 -7.32 1.02
N GLU A 35 4.65 -8.00 -0.11
CA GLU A 35 4.59 -7.37 -1.43
C GLU A 35 3.45 -6.36 -1.51
N MET A 36 2.28 -6.71 -0.96
CA MET A 36 1.13 -5.82 -0.96
C MET A 36 1.37 -4.57 -0.11
N ILE A 37 2.07 -4.65 1.03
CA ILE A 37 2.47 -3.47 1.80
C ILE A 37 3.26 -2.50 0.91
N GLY A 38 4.22 -3.01 0.12
CA GLY A 38 4.96 -2.19 -0.84
C GLY A 38 4.07 -1.49 -1.86
N VAL A 39 3.10 -2.22 -2.43
CA VAL A 39 2.10 -1.65 -3.36
C VAL A 39 1.26 -0.56 -2.70
N LEU A 40 0.78 -0.79 -1.47
CA LEU A 40 -0.06 0.16 -0.74
C LEU A 40 0.70 1.45 -0.43
N LEU A 41 1.95 1.35 0.01
CA LEU A 41 2.83 2.49 0.27
C LEU A 41 3.15 3.26 -1.01
N LEU A 42 3.41 2.56 -2.13
CA LEU A 42 3.66 3.20 -3.42
C LEU A 42 2.44 3.98 -3.91
N ASN A 43 1.24 3.43 -3.77
CA ASN A 43 0.01 4.14 -4.12
C ASN A 43 -0.20 5.37 -3.22
N MET A 44 0.08 5.28 -1.92
CA MET A 44 0.04 6.44 -1.02
C MET A 44 1.06 7.52 -1.42
N LYS A 45 2.26 7.14 -1.85
CA LYS A 45 3.26 8.07 -2.38
C LYS A 45 2.78 8.77 -3.66
N ARG A 46 2.17 8.02 -4.58
CA ARG A 46 1.54 8.56 -5.79
C ARG A 46 0.41 9.54 -5.45
N ALA A 47 -0.40 9.24 -4.43
CA ALA A 47 -1.50 10.09 -4.00
C ALA A 47 -1.02 11.35 -3.25
N ARG A 48 0.08 11.27 -2.48
CA ARG A 48 0.69 12.41 -1.78
C ARG A 48 1.02 13.56 -2.73
N ALA A 49 1.47 13.26 -3.96
CA ALA A 49 1.75 14.27 -4.97
C ALA A 49 0.52 15.13 -5.34
N ARG A 50 -0.69 14.58 -5.15
CA ARG A 50 -1.96 15.19 -5.57
C ARG A 50 -2.82 15.72 -4.42
N ALA A 51 -2.56 15.30 -3.18
CA ALA A 51 -3.46 15.48 -2.05
C ALA A 51 -3.49 16.89 -1.42
N GLY A 52 -3.08 17.94 -2.15
CA GLY A 52 -3.31 19.34 -1.74
C GLY A 52 -2.79 19.72 -0.33
N GLY A 53 -1.79 19.03 0.20
CA GLY A 53 -1.24 19.25 1.55
C GLY A 53 -1.56 18.15 2.57
N LEU A 54 -2.53 17.26 2.32
CA LEU A 54 -2.77 16.06 3.14
C LEU A 54 -1.74 14.98 2.82
N ASN A 55 -0.84 14.70 3.77
CA ASN A 55 0.16 13.64 3.62
C ASN A 55 -0.41 12.31 4.16
N PRO A 56 -0.69 11.31 3.29
CA PRO A 56 -1.26 10.04 3.74
C PRO A 56 -0.32 9.27 4.68
N PHE A 57 0.99 9.48 4.61
CA PHE A 57 1.94 8.89 5.57
C PHE A 57 1.84 9.51 6.96
N ARG A 58 1.53 10.81 7.06
CA ARG A 58 1.27 11.47 8.36
C ARG A 58 -0.03 10.96 8.99
N VAL A 59 -1.07 10.74 8.18
CA VAL A 59 -2.32 10.14 8.67
C VAL A 59 -2.06 8.72 9.17
N LEU A 60 -1.32 7.91 8.42
CA LEU A 60 -0.94 6.57 8.86
C LEU A 60 -0.14 6.61 10.17
N ALA A 61 0.85 7.50 10.27
CA ALA A 61 1.65 7.67 11.48
C ALA A 61 0.80 8.09 12.70
N ALA A 62 -0.22 8.93 12.51
CA ALA A 62 -1.14 9.33 13.57
C ALA A 62 -2.11 8.22 14.01
N LEU A 63 -2.35 7.23 13.14
CA LEU A 63 -3.16 6.05 13.45
C LEU A 63 -2.34 4.88 14.00
N ARG A 64 -1.03 5.06 14.20
CA ARG A 64 -0.17 4.05 14.80
C ARG A 64 -0.57 3.78 16.25
N THR A 65 -0.71 2.50 16.56
CA THR A 65 -1.09 1.98 17.87
C THR A 65 -0.06 0.97 18.40
N GLY A 66 0.97 0.64 17.63
CA GLY A 66 1.88 -0.48 17.90
C GLY A 66 1.21 -1.85 17.82
N SER A 67 0.03 -1.92 17.20
CA SER A 67 -0.80 -3.12 17.16
C SER A 67 -1.11 -3.55 15.73
N THR A 68 -1.71 -4.73 15.59
CA THR A 68 -2.15 -5.27 14.29
C THR A 68 -3.16 -4.37 13.57
N ALA A 69 -3.81 -3.43 14.27
CA ALA A 69 -4.70 -2.44 13.67
C ALA A 69 -4.00 -1.56 12.62
N GLU A 70 -2.68 -1.37 12.71
CA GLU A 70 -1.91 -0.63 11.70
C GLU A 70 -1.89 -1.35 10.35
N LEU A 71 -1.74 -2.67 10.37
CA LEU A 71 -1.80 -3.50 9.17
C LEU A 71 -3.20 -3.49 8.56
N GLU A 72 -4.25 -3.44 9.39
CA GLU A 72 -5.64 -3.44 8.94
C GLU A 72 -6.09 -2.10 8.34
N THR A 73 -5.54 -0.99 8.84
CA THR A 73 -5.85 0.37 8.40
C THR A 73 -5.12 0.78 7.12
N LEU A 74 -3.91 0.26 6.89
CA LEU A 74 -3.08 0.56 5.73
C LEU A 74 -3.82 0.39 4.37
N PRO A 75 -4.51 -0.74 4.09
CA PRO A 75 -5.23 -0.92 2.83
C PRO A 75 -6.36 0.09 2.63
N ALA A 76 -7.10 0.40 3.70
CA ALA A 76 -8.21 1.34 3.66
C ALA A 76 -7.71 2.77 3.34
N LEU A 77 -6.62 3.17 3.99
CA LEU A 77 -6.02 4.49 3.79
C LEU A 77 -5.44 4.64 2.37
N SER A 78 -4.76 3.60 1.87
CA SER A 78 -4.22 3.60 0.51
C SER A 78 -5.34 3.65 -0.54
N VAL A 79 -6.39 2.82 -0.42
CA VAL A 79 -7.54 2.87 -1.35
C VAL A 79 -8.25 4.23 -1.26
N GLY A 80 -8.45 4.77 -0.06
CA GLY A 80 -9.02 6.10 0.15
C GLY A 80 -8.23 7.20 -0.54
N ALA A 81 -6.89 7.11 -0.52
CA ALA A 81 -6.01 8.05 -1.21
C ALA A 81 -6.11 7.94 -2.76
N THR A 82 -6.62 6.84 -3.30
CA THR A 82 -6.91 6.69 -4.73
C THR A 82 -8.26 7.28 -5.12
N LEU A 83 -9.26 7.29 -4.21
CA LEU A 83 -10.60 7.82 -4.49
C LEU A 83 -10.63 9.33 -4.73
N THR A 84 -9.64 10.06 -4.20
CA THR A 84 -9.48 11.50 -4.40
C THR A 84 -8.68 11.84 -5.67
N ALA A 85 -8.15 10.83 -6.37
CA ALA A 85 -7.41 11.02 -7.61
C ALA A 85 -8.38 11.01 -8.80
N ASP A 86 -8.74 12.21 -9.25
CA ASP A 86 -9.60 12.43 -10.42
C ASP A 86 -8.79 12.20 -11.70
N ASP A 87 -8.69 10.95 -12.17
CA ASP A 87 -8.04 10.62 -13.44
C ASP A 87 -8.89 9.67 -14.31
N GLU A 88 -8.82 9.86 -15.63
CA GLU A 88 -9.42 8.94 -16.59
C GLU A 88 -8.73 7.56 -16.48
N GLY A 89 -9.48 6.61 -15.92
CA GLY A 89 -9.06 5.22 -15.67
C GLY A 89 -8.64 4.91 -14.22
N GLY A 90 -8.76 5.87 -13.31
CA GLY A 90 -8.55 5.70 -11.87
C GLY A 90 -9.55 4.72 -11.26
N ILE A 91 -10.75 4.65 -11.83
CA ILE A 91 -11.78 3.65 -11.49
C ILE A 91 -11.25 2.21 -11.65
N SER A 92 -10.47 1.93 -12.71
CA SER A 92 -9.91 0.58 -12.93
C SER A 92 -8.83 0.24 -11.88
N LEU A 93 -7.98 1.22 -11.57
CA LEU A 93 -6.92 1.08 -10.58
C LEU A 93 -7.50 0.89 -9.17
N THR A 94 -8.46 1.73 -8.79
CA THR A 94 -9.17 1.66 -7.51
C THR A 94 -9.85 0.30 -7.34
N ARG A 95 -10.52 -0.23 -8.37
CA ARG A 95 -11.15 -1.56 -8.32
C ARG A 95 -10.12 -2.67 -8.11
N ARG A 96 -9.00 -2.63 -8.84
CA ARG A 96 -7.91 -3.62 -8.67
C ARG A 96 -7.29 -3.53 -7.28
N LEU A 97 -7.00 -2.33 -6.80
CA LEU A 97 -6.42 -2.09 -5.49
C LEU A 97 -7.36 -2.55 -4.37
N LEU A 98 -8.67 -2.29 -4.50
CA LEU A 98 -9.69 -2.76 -3.56
C LEU A 98 -9.79 -4.29 -3.55
N ALA A 99 -9.73 -4.95 -4.71
CA ALA A 99 -9.75 -6.40 -4.79
C ALA A 99 -8.53 -7.02 -4.08
N GLN A 100 -7.34 -6.47 -4.30
CA GLN A 100 -6.11 -6.93 -3.64
C GLN A 100 -6.08 -6.56 -2.15
N ALA A 101 -6.65 -5.42 -1.75
CA ALA A 101 -6.81 -5.04 -0.34
C ALA A 101 -7.69 -6.02 0.45
N ARG A 102 -8.78 -6.51 -0.16
CA ARG A 102 -9.60 -7.58 0.43
C ARG A 102 -8.83 -8.89 0.57
N ARG A 103 -8.07 -9.27 -0.46
CA ARG A 103 -7.19 -10.45 -0.41
C ARG A 103 -6.10 -10.30 0.64
N TYR A 104 -5.58 -9.10 0.84
CA TYR A 104 -4.62 -8.79 1.88
C TYR A 104 -5.21 -9.01 3.26
N GLN A 105 -6.40 -8.48 3.54
CA GLN A 105 -7.07 -8.69 4.82
C GLN A 105 -7.31 -10.18 5.11
N LEU A 106 -7.71 -10.95 4.09
CA LEU A 106 -7.88 -12.40 4.20
C LEU A 106 -6.55 -13.13 4.48
N ASN A 107 -5.46 -12.75 3.81
CA ASN A 107 -4.15 -13.37 4.05
C ASN A 107 -3.58 -12.97 5.40
N LEU A 108 -3.71 -11.69 5.76
CA LEU A 108 -3.33 -11.16 7.06
C LEU A 108 -4.03 -11.93 8.18
N SER A 109 -5.34 -12.20 8.05
CA SER A 109 -6.11 -12.95 9.06
C SER A 109 -5.65 -14.40 9.24
N ARG A 110 -4.91 -14.97 8.29
CA ARG A 110 -4.35 -16.33 8.35
C ARG A 110 -2.95 -16.39 8.95
N LEU A 111 -2.30 -15.25 9.18
CA LEU A 111 -0.96 -15.18 9.78
C LEU A 111 -1.03 -15.35 11.30
N SER A 112 0.01 -15.95 11.89
CA SER A 112 0.18 -15.96 13.34
C SER A 112 0.42 -14.53 13.87
N GLU A 113 0.19 -14.33 15.16
CA GLU A 113 0.45 -13.05 15.82
C GLU A 113 1.92 -12.61 15.68
N ASP A 114 2.87 -13.52 15.95
CA ASP A 114 4.31 -13.27 15.76
C ASP A 114 4.65 -12.80 14.33
N THR A 115 4.03 -13.42 13.33
CA THR A 115 4.24 -13.04 11.93
C THR A 115 3.68 -11.65 11.63
N ARG A 116 2.55 -11.28 12.24
CA ARG A 116 1.97 -9.93 12.11
C ARG A 116 2.84 -8.89 12.81
N LEU A 117 3.42 -9.21 13.97
CA LEU A 117 4.37 -8.33 14.64
C LEU A 117 5.61 -8.09 13.77
N ALA A 118 6.15 -9.13 13.13
CA ALA A 118 7.24 -8.98 12.16
C ALA A 118 6.84 -8.11 10.95
N LEU A 119 5.58 -8.21 10.49
CA LEU A 119 5.07 -7.33 9.43
C LEU A 119 4.88 -5.87 9.87
N ILE A 120 4.54 -5.62 11.13
CA ILE A 120 4.50 -4.26 11.69
C ILE A 120 5.91 -3.67 11.67
N GLN A 121 6.90 -4.41 12.16
CA GLN A 121 8.29 -3.96 12.13
C GLN A 121 8.76 -3.67 10.70
N PHE A 122 8.45 -4.56 9.75
CA PHE A 122 8.73 -4.34 8.34
C PHE A 122 8.05 -3.07 7.79
N LEU A 123 6.78 -2.83 8.13
CA LEU A 123 6.05 -1.62 7.74
C LEU A 123 6.70 -0.36 8.32
N GLU A 124 7.13 -0.39 9.57
CA GLU A 124 7.82 0.73 10.22
C GLU A 124 9.14 1.07 9.54
N GLU A 125 9.96 0.05 9.24
CA GLU A 125 11.23 0.21 8.51
C GLU A 125 10.99 0.78 7.11
N ALA A 126 9.98 0.26 6.39
CA ALA A 126 9.61 0.74 5.07
C ALA A 126 9.16 2.20 5.10
N LEU A 127 8.39 2.59 6.12
CA LEU A 127 7.94 3.98 6.31
C LEU A 127 9.12 4.91 6.62
N ALA A 128 10.05 4.49 7.47
CA ALA A 128 11.26 5.27 7.77
C ALA A 128 12.15 5.48 6.53
N ALA A 129 12.15 4.55 5.57
CA ALA A 129 12.89 4.69 4.31
C ALA A 129 12.19 5.58 3.26
N LEU A 130 10.92 5.95 3.47
CA LEU A 130 10.10 6.73 2.53
C LEU A 130 9.94 8.21 2.91
N ASP A 131 10.31 8.58 4.14
CA ASP A 131 10.44 9.97 4.61
C ASP A 131 11.71 10.65 4.08
#